data_AF-A0A523PFV1-F1
#
_entry.id   AF-A0A523PFV1-F1
#
_cell.length_a   1.000
_cell.length_b   1.000
_cell.length_c   1.000
_cell.angle_alpha   90.00
_cell.angle_beta   90.00
_cell.angle_gamma   90.00
#
_symmetry.space_group_name_H-M   'P 1'
#
loop_
_entity.id
_entity.type
_entity.pdbx_description
1 polymer ?
#
loop_
_entity_poly.entity_id
_entity_poly.type
_entity_poly.pdbx_seq_one_letter_code
_entity_poly.pdbx_strand_id
1 'polypeptide(L)'
;MSLRDRPGRGSRVRRGGCDGTLLGVTDMLAATEPSTWNLAEWGTIAASYFLGAIPFGLLLTRALRGVDLREMGSGNIGATNAMRALGRWWGYVAFLLDFAKGWVPVYLLASLATPQFEDPLVIQVACGTAAVLGHCFPVYLGFKGGKGVSTAAGAIMAIDPFVLLAGSLVWIVTLQLSHFVGLASILMGVAFPFAAWWRHSSEPVFVGGTGLLTLLILVRHRSNIANMLAGTEPRSGSRRAGRESDSHG
;
A
#
# COMPACT_ATOMS: atom_id res chain seq x y z
N MET A 1 -64.74 -39.43 -55.39
CA MET A 1 -64.28 -40.76 -55.85
C MET A 1 -63.08 -40.56 -56.76
N SER A 2 -61.87 -40.78 -56.24
CA SER A 2 -60.70 -41.38 -56.90
C SER A 2 -59.41 -40.87 -56.25
N LEU A 3 -58.70 -41.83 -55.69
CA LEU A 3 -57.44 -41.76 -54.96
C LEU A 3 -56.27 -41.57 -55.94
N ARG A 4 -55.23 -40.83 -55.53
CA ARG A 4 -53.84 -41.19 -55.85
C ARG A 4 -52.93 -40.99 -54.65
N ASP A 5 -52.12 -42.02 -54.45
CA ASP A 5 -51.13 -42.28 -53.43
C ASP A 5 -49.88 -41.37 -53.49
N ARG A 6 -49.38 -41.03 -52.28
CA ARG A 6 -48.01 -41.13 -51.66
C ARG A 6 -46.72 -41.03 -52.53
N PRO A 7 -45.51 -40.93 -51.92
CA PRO A 7 -45.02 -40.26 -50.70
C PRO A 7 -43.72 -39.44 -50.93
N GLY A 8 -43.24 -38.67 -49.93
CA GLY A 8 -41.91 -38.05 -49.99
C GLY A 8 -41.43 -37.49 -48.65
N ARG A 9 -40.77 -38.33 -47.84
CA ARG A 9 -40.00 -37.92 -46.66
C ARG A 9 -38.89 -36.97 -47.07
N GLY A 10 -38.83 -35.82 -46.39
CA GLY A 10 -37.66 -34.95 -46.35
C GLY A 10 -37.53 -34.35 -44.96
N SER A 11 -37.12 -35.15 -43.99
CA SER A 11 -36.68 -34.69 -42.68
C SER A 11 -35.52 -33.73 -42.86
N ARG A 12 -35.80 -32.43 -42.80
CA ARG A 12 -34.77 -31.39 -42.83
C ARG A 12 -34.03 -31.45 -41.50
N VAL A 13 -32.93 -32.18 -41.49
CA VAL A 13 -31.93 -32.16 -40.42
C VAL A 13 -31.56 -30.71 -40.18
N ARG A 14 -32.01 -30.14 -39.05
CA ARG A 14 -31.42 -28.90 -38.52
C ARG A 14 -29.98 -29.24 -38.19
N ARG A 15 -29.06 -28.87 -39.08
CA ARG A 15 -27.64 -28.76 -38.71
C ARG A 15 -27.59 -27.74 -37.58
N GLY A 16 -27.31 -28.22 -36.38
CA GLY A 16 -26.82 -27.37 -35.30
C GLY A 16 -25.53 -26.75 -35.79
N GLY A 17 -25.61 -25.48 -36.20
CA GLY A 17 -24.45 -24.63 -36.34
C GLY A 17 -23.90 -24.44 -34.93
N CYS A 18 -22.90 -25.23 -34.58
CA CYS A 18 -21.89 -24.77 -33.65
C CYS A 18 -21.19 -23.60 -34.36
N ASP A 19 -21.75 -22.39 -34.28
CA ASP A 19 -21.01 -21.17 -34.54
C ASP A 19 -20.03 -20.99 -33.36
N GLY A 20 -19.04 -21.87 -33.34
CA GLY A 20 -17.77 -21.63 -32.69
C GLY A 20 -17.13 -20.48 -33.45
N THR A 21 -17.56 -19.27 -33.12
CA THR A 21 -16.80 -18.07 -33.45
C THR A 21 -15.50 -18.24 -32.69
N LEU A 22 -14.49 -18.78 -33.39
CA LEU A 22 -13.09 -18.62 -33.04
C LEU A 22 -12.92 -17.11 -32.88
N LEU A 23 -12.92 -16.62 -31.63
CA LEU A 23 -12.44 -15.30 -31.29
C LEU A 23 -11.10 -15.16 -32.01
N GLY A 24 -11.08 -14.34 -33.06
CA GLY A 24 -9.88 -14.19 -33.86
C GLY A 24 -8.77 -13.68 -32.95
N VAL A 25 -7.52 -14.03 -33.25
CA VAL A 25 -6.35 -13.39 -32.61
C VAL A 25 -6.49 -11.86 -32.68
N THR A 26 -7.18 -11.33 -33.70
CA THR A 26 -7.57 -9.92 -33.83
C THR A 26 -8.55 -9.42 -32.76
N ASP A 27 -9.55 -10.21 -32.36
CA ASP A 27 -10.48 -9.84 -31.28
C ASP A 27 -9.80 -9.93 -29.90
N MET A 28 -8.88 -10.89 -29.75
CA MET A 28 -8.06 -11.04 -28.56
C MET A 28 -7.03 -9.91 -28.41
N LEU A 29 -6.51 -9.37 -29.52
CA LEU A 29 -5.62 -8.21 -29.55
C LEU A 29 -6.40 -6.89 -29.40
N ALA A 30 -7.63 -6.81 -29.92
CA ALA A 30 -8.53 -5.66 -29.74
C ALA A 30 -9.05 -5.50 -28.30
N ALA A 31 -9.01 -6.55 -27.49
CA ALA A 31 -9.31 -6.50 -26.05
C ALA A 31 -8.22 -5.80 -25.20
N THR A 32 -7.20 -5.24 -25.85
CA THR A 32 -6.06 -4.55 -25.21
C THR A 32 -5.91 -3.12 -25.74
N GLU A 33 -7.02 -2.41 -25.98
CA GLU A 33 -6.95 -0.95 -26.02
C GLU A 33 -6.44 -0.48 -24.64
N PRO A 34 -5.29 0.23 -24.55
CA PRO A 34 -4.85 0.75 -23.28
C PRO A 34 -5.95 1.67 -22.75
N SER A 35 -6.53 1.32 -21.59
CA SER A 35 -7.47 2.20 -20.91
C SER A 35 -6.80 3.56 -20.76
N THR A 36 -7.27 4.54 -21.52
CA THR A 36 -6.71 5.88 -21.43
C THR A 36 -7.31 6.49 -20.19
N TRP A 37 -6.49 6.51 -19.13
CA TRP A 37 -6.90 7.03 -17.84
C TRP A 37 -7.46 8.44 -18.02
N ASN A 38 -8.68 8.67 -17.57
CA ASN A 38 -9.37 9.93 -17.75
C ASN A 38 -8.85 10.98 -16.75
N LEU A 39 -9.24 12.25 -16.94
CA LEU A 39 -8.77 13.36 -16.10
C LEU A 39 -9.14 13.19 -14.62
N ALA A 40 -10.27 12.55 -14.32
CA ALA A 40 -10.71 12.31 -12.95
C ALA A 40 -9.82 11.26 -12.26
N GLU A 41 -9.43 10.20 -12.96
CA GLU A 41 -8.52 9.19 -12.43
C GLU A 41 -7.14 9.78 -12.13
N TRP A 42 -6.56 10.52 -13.09
CA TRP A 42 -5.30 11.23 -12.86
C TRP A 42 -5.38 12.24 -11.73
N GLY A 43 -6.48 13.01 -11.67
CA GLY A 43 -6.75 13.95 -10.58
C GLY A 43 -6.80 13.25 -9.21
N THR A 44 -7.41 12.05 -9.16
CA THR A 44 -7.53 11.24 -7.95
C THR A 44 -6.18 10.69 -7.49
N ILE A 45 -5.36 10.20 -8.43
CA ILE A 45 -3.99 9.75 -8.14
C ILE A 45 -3.14 10.91 -7.62
N ALA A 46 -3.20 12.07 -8.27
CA ALA A 46 -2.47 13.26 -7.85
C ALA A 46 -2.91 13.73 -6.45
N ALA A 47 -4.20 13.79 -6.18
CA ALA A 47 -4.75 14.12 -4.87
C ALA A 47 -4.24 13.14 -3.79
N SER A 48 -4.20 11.84 -4.11
CA SER A 48 -3.68 10.80 -3.23
C SER A 48 -2.20 11.05 -2.86
N TYR A 49 -1.38 11.44 -3.83
CA TYR A 49 0.01 11.83 -3.58
C TYR A 49 0.11 13.04 -2.64
N PHE A 50 -0.64 14.12 -2.90
CA PHE A 50 -0.57 15.34 -2.09
C PHE A 50 -1.07 15.12 -0.66
N LEU A 51 -2.11 14.30 -0.47
CA LEU A 51 -2.57 13.88 0.85
C LEU A 51 -1.53 13.02 1.57
N GLY A 52 -0.95 12.04 0.87
CA GLY A 52 0.14 11.21 1.39
C GLY A 52 1.38 12.03 1.77
N ALA A 53 1.65 13.12 1.05
CA ALA A 53 2.79 13.99 1.26
C ALA A 53 2.70 14.86 2.53
N ILE A 54 1.55 14.92 3.20
CA ILE A 54 1.40 15.70 4.45
C ILE A 54 2.30 15.10 5.55
N PRO A 55 3.26 15.86 6.12
CA PRO A 55 4.25 15.33 7.04
C PRO A 55 3.78 15.44 8.50
N PHE A 56 2.74 14.68 8.88
CA PHE A 56 2.09 14.80 10.19
C PHE A 56 3.03 14.71 11.39
N GLY A 57 4.01 13.78 11.39
CA GLY A 57 4.96 13.70 12.51
C GLY A 57 5.81 14.97 12.69
N LEU A 58 6.18 15.63 11.59
CA LEU A 58 6.89 16.92 11.64
C LEU A 58 5.95 18.04 12.13
N LEU A 59 4.72 18.08 11.62
CA LEU A 59 3.72 19.08 12.01
C LEU A 59 3.39 18.98 13.51
N LEU A 60 3.14 17.76 14.01
CA LEU A 60 2.91 17.50 15.43
C LEU A 60 4.09 17.93 16.30
N THR A 61 5.31 17.59 15.89
CA THR A 61 6.50 17.89 16.70
C THR A 61 6.77 19.40 16.77
N ARG A 62 6.61 20.11 15.66
CA ARG A 62 6.72 21.57 15.63
C ARG A 62 5.61 22.24 16.44
N ALA A 63 4.36 21.79 16.30
CA ALA A 63 3.24 22.39 17.01
C ALA A 63 3.33 22.22 18.54
N LEU A 64 3.83 21.07 19.00
CA LEU A 64 3.82 20.74 20.44
C LEU A 64 5.12 21.06 21.17
N ARG A 65 6.26 21.08 20.48
CA ARG A 65 7.58 21.34 21.09
C ARG A 65 8.39 22.45 20.43
N GLY A 66 7.94 23.00 19.31
CA GLY A 66 8.68 24.04 18.58
C GLY A 66 9.98 23.56 17.92
N VAL A 67 10.23 22.24 17.88
CA VAL A 67 11.48 21.66 17.34
C VAL A 67 11.24 20.86 16.07
N ASP A 68 12.29 20.72 15.25
CA ASP A 68 12.25 19.90 14.05
C ASP A 68 12.45 18.42 14.39
N LEU A 69 11.49 17.57 14.01
CA LEU A 69 11.58 16.12 14.27
C LEU A 69 12.79 15.46 13.59
N ARG A 70 13.32 16.06 12.52
CA ARG A 70 14.49 15.56 11.77
C ARG A 70 15.80 15.74 12.54
N GLU A 71 15.82 16.63 13.52
CA GLU A 71 16.97 16.89 14.40
C GLU A 71 16.96 15.97 15.64
N MET A 72 15.91 15.16 15.80
CA MET A 72 15.66 14.35 16.98
C MET A 72 15.73 12.86 16.67
N GLY A 73 16.20 12.06 17.64
CA GLY A 73 16.15 10.59 17.60
C GLY A 73 16.83 10.01 16.36
N SER A 74 16.08 9.35 15.48
CA SER A 74 16.60 8.75 14.24
C SER A 74 16.58 9.71 13.04
N GLY A 75 16.14 10.96 13.22
CA GLY A 75 15.94 11.95 12.16
C GLY A 75 14.82 11.63 11.15
N ASN A 76 14.01 10.61 11.41
CA ASN A 76 12.88 10.23 10.54
C ASN A 76 11.61 10.97 10.99
N ILE A 77 10.72 11.30 10.06
CA ILE A 77 9.46 12.01 10.39
C ILE A 77 8.32 11.08 10.82
N GLY A 78 8.52 9.75 10.81
CA GLY A 78 7.48 8.78 11.13
C GLY A 78 7.18 8.59 12.62
N ALA A 79 6.12 7.83 12.89
CA ALA A 79 5.57 7.56 14.22
C ALA A 79 6.58 7.11 15.28
N THR A 80 7.51 6.20 14.95
CA THR A 80 8.51 5.70 15.91
C THR A 80 9.43 6.81 16.40
N ASN A 81 9.76 7.78 15.54
CA ASN A 81 10.61 8.90 15.97
C ASN A 81 9.78 9.94 16.73
N ALA A 82 8.54 10.21 16.29
CA ALA A 82 7.60 11.03 17.05
C ALA A 82 7.37 10.49 18.46
N MET A 83 7.30 9.15 18.62
CA MET A 83 7.22 8.49 19.92
C MET A 83 8.42 8.80 20.82
N ARG A 84 9.62 8.83 20.23
CA ARG A 84 10.87 9.16 20.96
C ARG A 84 10.96 10.65 21.29
N ALA A 85 10.46 11.52 20.41
CA ALA A 85 10.55 12.96 20.57
C ALA A 85 9.45 13.54 21.48
N LEU A 86 8.21 13.05 21.36
CA LEU A 86 7.02 13.60 22.01
C LEU A 86 6.40 12.68 23.07
N GLY A 87 6.75 11.38 23.07
CA GLY A 87 6.17 10.38 23.95
C GLY A 87 5.18 9.43 23.24
N ARG A 88 4.81 8.35 23.94
CA ARG A 88 4.04 7.21 23.38
C ARG A 88 2.72 7.62 22.76
N TRP A 89 1.94 8.44 23.45
CA TRP A 89 0.64 8.92 22.97
C TRP A 89 0.77 9.60 21.60
N TRP A 90 1.67 10.58 21.47
CA TRP A 90 1.89 11.30 20.23
C TRP A 90 2.51 10.44 19.11
N GLY A 91 3.26 9.40 19.46
CA GLY A 91 3.68 8.38 18.52
C GLY A 91 2.48 7.64 17.89
N TYR A 92 1.49 7.25 18.69
CA TYR A 92 0.26 6.62 18.19
C TYR A 92 -0.59 7.58 17.35
N VAL A 93 -0.68 8.84 17.74
CA VAL A 93 -1.38 9.86 16.94
C VAL A 93 -0.69 10.04 15.58
N ALA A 94 0.64 10.17 15.56
CA ALA A 94 1.39 10.27 14.30
C ALA A 94 1.21 9.02 13.42
N PHE A 95 1.21 7.82 14.03
CA PHE A 95 0.89 6.58 13.32
C PHE A 95 -0.52 6.61 12.73
N LEU A 96 -1.53 7.01 13.50
CA LEU A 96 -2.92 7.01 13.03
C LEU A 96 -3.13 8.01 11.88
N LEU A 97 -2.49 9.18 11.95
CA LEU A 97 -2.54 10.17 10.87
C LEU A 97 -1.82 9.69 9.60
N ASP A 98 -0.63 9.09 9.74
CA ASP A 98 0.10 8.51 8.61
C ASP A 98 -0.62 7.29 8.02
N PHE A 99 -1.36 6.53 8.82
CA PHE A 99 -2.24 5.45 8.39
C PHE A 99 -3.44 6.00 7.64
N ALA A 100 -4.11 7.00 8.21
CA ALA A 100 -5.29 7.63 7.64
C ALA A 100 -5.01 8.22 6.25
N LYS A 101 -3.87 8.87 6.03
CA LYS A 101 -3.53 9.40 4.69
C LYS A 101 -3.23 8.32 3.64
N GLY A 102 -3.02 7.06 4.04
CA GLY A 102 -2.96 5.92 3.13
C GLY A 102 -4.33 5.29 2.91
N TRP A 103 -5.15 5.23 3.96
CA TRP A 103 -6.49 4.64 3.94
C TRP A 103 -7.51 5.55 3.22
N VAL A 104 -7.54 6.84 3.53
CA VAL A 104 -8.54 7.81 3.00
C VAL A 104 -8.51 7.88 1.47
N PRO A 105 -7.36 8.01 0.78
CA PRO A 105 -7.38 8.10 -0.68
C PRO A 105 -7.86 6.81 -1.35
N VAL A 106 -7.54 5.64 -0.78
CA VAL A 106 -7.93 4.35 -1.35
C VAL A 106 -9.39 4.02 -1.02
N TYR A 107 -9.81 4.22 0.22
CA TYR A 107 -11.18 3.93 0.63
C TYR A 107 -12.13 5.02 0.13
N LEU A 108 -11.91 6.30 0.45
CA LEU A 108 -12.89 7.33 0.11
C LEU A 108 -12.77 7.82 -1.33
N LEU A 109 -11.58 8.12 -1.84
CA LEU A 109 -11.49 8.71 -3.18
C LEU A 109 -11.70 7.66 -4.28
N ALA A 110 -11.07 6.49 -4.16
CA ALA A 110 -11.27 5.44 -5.15
C ALA A 110 -12.66 4.79 -5.04
N SER A 111 -13.23 4.59 -3.85
CA SER A 111 -14.56 3.95 -3.72
C SER A 111 -15.76 4.89 -3.93
N LEU A 112 -15.58 6.22 -3.89
CA LEU A 112 -16.66 7.15 -4.24
C LEU A 112 -16.68 7.46 -5.74
N ALA A 113 -15.56 7.26 -6.43
CA ALA A 113 -15.45 7.47 -7.87
C ALA A 113 -15.48 6.15 -8.69
N THR A 114 -15.61 4.99 -8.03
CA THR A 114 -15.82 3.66 -8.65
C THR A 114 -16.94 3.57 -9.69
N PRO A 115 -18.06 4.31 -9.62
CA PRO A 115 -19.07 4.26 -10.70
C PRO A 115 -18.57 4.82 -12.04
N GLN A 116 -17.40 5.47 -12.06
CA GLN A 116 -16.82 6.14 -13.23
C GLN A 116 -15.53 5.48 -13.73
N PHE A 117 -15.07 4.41 -13.07
CA PHE A 117 -13.76 3.80 -13.33
C PHE A 117 -13.92 2.40 -13.92
N GLU A 118 -13.13 2.10 -14.95
CA GLU A 118 -13.18 0.80 -15.65
C GLU A 118 -12.67 -0.35 -14.78
N ASP A 119 -11.62 -0.11 -13.99
CA ASP A 119 -11.05 -1.09 -13.06
C ASP A 119 -10.85 -0.48 -11.66
N PRO A 120 -11.81 -0.70 -10.74
CA PRO A 120 -11.76 -0.24 -9.35
C PRO A 120 -10.50 -0.62 -8.58
N LEU A 121 -9.95 -1.81 -8.83
CA LEU A 121 -8.78 -2.28 -8.07
C LEU A 121 -7.52 -1.58 -8.55
N VAL A 122 -7.38 -1.39 -9.87
CA VAL A 122 -6.25 -0.68 -10.46
C VAL A 122 -6.13 0.75 -9.92
N ILE A 123 -7.24 1.50 -9.87
CA ILE A 123 -7.24 2.85 -9.31
C ILE A 123 -6.95 2.85 -7.80
N GLN A 124 -7.48 1.88 -7.04
CA GLN A 124 -7.17 1.74 -5.61
C GLN A 124 -5.67 1.52 -5.36
N VAL A 125 -5.06 0.59 -6.11
CA VAL A 125 -3.62 0.30 -6.02
C VAL A 125 -2.80 1.52 -6.44
N ALA A 126 -3.19 2.23 -7.50
CA ALA A 126 -2.53 3.45 -7.94
C ALA A 126 -2.60 4.57 -6.89
N CYS A 127 -3.77 4.81 -6.30
CA CYS A 127 -3.96 5.80 -5.24
C CYS A 127 -3.17 5.46 -3.97
N GLY A 128 -3.19 4.18 -3.55
CA GLY A 128 -2.41 3.70 -2.41
C GLY A 128 -0.91 3.87 -2.65
N THR A 129 -0.44 3.53 -3.84
CA THR A 129 0.96 3.72 -4.25
C THR A 129 1.34 5.20 -4.24
N ALA A 130 0.51 6.06 -4.82
CA ALA A 130 0.72 7.51 -4.84
C ALA A 130 0.78 8.10 -3.42
N ALA A 131 -0.10 7.69 -2.51
CA ALA A 131 -0.08 8.14 -1.12
C ALA A 131 1.19 7.70 -0.38
N VAL A 132 1.64 6.46 -0.56
CA VAL A 132 2.90 5.96 0.03
C VAL A 132 4.11 6.70 -0.56
N LEU A 133 4.13 6.94 -1.87
CA LEU A 133 5.16 7.74 -2.52
C LEU A 133 5.16 9.18 -2.00
N GLY A 134 3.99 9.78 -1.80
CA GLY A 134 3.84 11.08 -1.14
C GLY A 134 4.49 11.09 0.24
N HIS A 135 4.22 10.08 1.08
CA HIS A 135 4.83 9.99 2.42
C HIS A 135 6.36 9.81 2.35
N CYS A 136 6.87 9.00 1.42
CA CYS A 136 8.31 8.71 1.29
C CYS A 136 9.09 9.86 0.64
N PHE A 137 8.46 10.55 -0.31
CA PHE A 137 9.02 11.62 -1.12
C PHE A 137 8.07 12.83 -1.18
N PRO A 138 7.79 13.49 -0.05
CA PRO A 138 6.86 14.59 0.01
C PRO A 138 7.46 15.81 -0.66
N VAL A 139 6.74 16.39 -1.63
CA VAL A 139 7.14 17.61 -2.32
C VAL A 139 7.42 18.76 -1.34
N TYR A 140 6.66 18.84 -0.25
CA TYR A 140 6.79 19.89 0.77
C TYR A 140 8.11 19.84 1.55
N LEU A 141 8.83 18.71 1.55
CA LEU A 141 10.11 18.54 2.25
C LEU A 141 11.28 18.27 1.31
N GLY A 142 11.19 18.72 0.05
CA GLY A 142 12.24 18.47 -0.95
C GLY A 142 12.47 16.98 -1.18
N PHE A 143 11.38 16.19 -1.20
CA PHE A 143 11.38 14.74 -1.43
C PHE A 143 12.12 13.91 -0.36
N LYS A 144 12.32 14.47 0.84
CA LYS A 144 12.94 13.77 1.98
C LYS A 144 11.89 13.44 3.04
N GLY A 145 11.20 12.31 2.86
CA GLY A 145 10.10 11.87 3.72
C GLY A 145 10.42 10.68 4.61
N GLY A 146 9.36 10.01 5.07
CA GLY A 146 9.44 8.87 5.96
C GLY A 146 9.73 7.55 5.24
N LYS A 147 9.35 6.44 5.88
CA LYS A 147 9.60 5.07 5.41
C LYS A 147 8.38 4.37 4.81
N GLY A 148 7.20 4.98 4.91
CA GLY A 148 5.99 4.52 4.22
C GLY A 148 5.20 3.43 4.93
N VAL A 149 5.72 2.81 5.99
CA VAL A 149 5.12 1.62 6.64
C VAL A 149 3.68 1.85 7.10
N SER A 150 3.43 2.94 7.82
CA SER A 150 2.10 3.25 8.37
C SER A 150 1.10 3.63 7.26
N THR A 151 1.54 4.43 6.29
CA THR A 151 0.73 4.79 5.11
C THR A 151 0.42 3.58 4.23
N ALA A 152 1.37 2.68 4.07
CA ALA A 152 1.19 1.42 3.36
C ALA A 152 0.19 0.51 4.06
N ALA A 153 0.27 0.40 5.39
CA ALA A 153 -0.71 -0.34 6.18
C ALA A 153 -2.13 0.22 6.00
N GLY A 154 -2.28 1.56 5.97
CA GLY A 154 -3.56 2.22 5.69
C GLY A 154 -4.10 1.91 4.30
N ALA A 155 -3.25 1.98 3.28
CA ALA A 155 -3.62 1.66 1.90
C ALA A 155 -4.05 0.20 1.75
N ILE A 156 -3.31 -0.74 2.35
CA ILE A 156 -3.66 -2.17 2.33
C ILE A 156 -4.96 -2.43 3.10
N MET A 157 -5.17 -1.80 4.26
CA MET A 157 -6.42 -1.92 5.02
C MET A 157 -7.65 -1.56 4.18
N ALA A 158 -7.51 -0.53 3.33
CA ALA A 158 -8.62 -0.06 2.49
C ALA A 158 -8.98 -1.06 1.39
N ILE A 159 -8.02 -1.86 0.89
CA ILE A 159 -8.24 -2.88 -0.14
C ILE A 159 -8.65 -4.20 0.51
N ASP A 160 -7.83 -4.73 1.41
CA ASP A 160 -8.10 -6.00 2.11
C ASP A 160 -7.53 -6.00 3.55
N PRO A 161 -8.41 -5.91 4.58
CA PRO A 161 -8.04 -5.99 5.99
C PRO A 161 -7.31 -7.28 6.39
N PHE A 162 -7.56 -8.41 5.74
CA PHE A 162 -6.89 -9.68 6.07
C PHE A 162 -5.45 -9.70 5.59
N VAL A 163 -5.13 -9.04 4.47
CA VAL A 163 -3.74 -8.86 4.02
C VAL A 163 -2.98 -8.00 5.02
N LEU A 164 -3.60 -6.92 5.53
CA LEU A 164 -3.00 -6.14 6.62
C LEU A 164 -2.83 -6.99 7.88
N LEU A 165 -3.84 -7.76 8.27
CA LEU A 165 -3.79 -8.59 9.48
C LEU A 165 -2.64 -9.60 9.43
N ALA A 166 -2.46 -10.29 8.29
CA ALA A 166 -1.37 -11.23 8.09
C ALA A 166 0.00 -10.56 8.24
N GLY A 167 0.22 -9.42 7.58
CA GLY A 167 1.45 -8.64 7.72
C GLY A 167 1.65 -8.12 9.16
N SER A 168 0.58 -7.65 9.80
CA SER A 168 0.62 -7.14 11.18
C SER A 168 0.98 -8.24 12.18
N LEU A 169 0.51 -9.47 11.96
CA LEU A 169 0.90 -10.62 12.78
C LEU A 169 2.40 -10.89 12.64
N VAL A 170 2.94 -10.90 11.41
CA VAL A 170 4.38 -11.02 11.17
C VAL A 170 5.15 -9.89 11.85
N TRP A 171 4.64 -8.66 11.76
CA TRP A 171 5.24 -7.50 12.42
C TRP A 171 5.30 -7.68 13.95
N ILE A 172 4.18 -8.05 14.58
CA ILE A 172 4.08 -8.24 16.04
C ILE A 172 5.03 -9.35 16.49
N VAL A 173 4.97 -10.52 15.86
CA VAL A 173 5.83 -11.66 16.20
C VAL A 173 7.30 -11.25 16.06
N THR A 174 7.68 -10.62 14.95
CA THR A 174 9.06 -10.17 14.73
C THR A 174 9.50 -9.14 15.77
N LEU A 175 8.64 -8.18 16.10
CA LEU A 175 8.96 -7.16 17.10
C LEU A 175 9.15 -7.77 18.49
N GLN A 176 8.33 -8.73 18.87
CA GLN A 176 8.42 -9.39 20.18
C GLN A 176 9.65 -10.27 20.31
N LEU A 177 10.08 -10.92 19.23
CA LEU A 177 11.27 -11.78 19.23
C LEU A 177 12.58 -11.00 19.10
N SER A 178 12.61 -9.94 18.28
CA SER A 178 13.86 -9.22 17.95
C SER A 178 14.04 -7.90 18.69
N HIS A 179 12.94 -7.30 19.17
CA HIS A 179 12.86 -5.93 19.65
C HIS A 179 13.29 -4.86 18.61
N PHE A 180 13.40 -5.20 17.32
CA PHE A 180 13.74 -4.25 16.26
C PHE A 180 12.52 -3.85 15.44
N VAL A 181 12.09 -2.59 15.59
CA VAL A 181 10.97 -2.02 14.81
C VAL A 181 11.28 -1.98 13.31
N GLY A 182 12.55 -1.72 12.95
CA GLY A 182 12.99 -1.73 11.55
C GLY A 182 12.84 -3.11 10.91
N LEU A 183 13.30 -4.17 11.59
CA LEU A 183 13.18 -5.55 11.12
C LEU A 183 11.71 -5.98 10.99
N ALA A 184 10.90 -5.72 12.03
CA ALA A 184 9.48 -6.02 12.01
C ALA A 184 8.77 -5.37 10.81
N SER A 185 9.09 -4.12 10.50
CA SER A 185 8.51 -3.37 9.38
C SER A 185 8.93 -3.92 8.02
N ILE A 186 10.18 -4.36 7.88
CA ILE A 186 10.67 -5.02 6.66
C ILE A 186 9.92 -6.34 6.44
N LEU A 187 9.86 -7.20 7.47
CA LEU A 187 9.21 -8.52 7.35
C LEU A 187 7.70 -8.40 7.14
N MET A 188 7.06 -7.38 7.72
CA MET A 188 5.67 -7.05 7.38
C MET A 188 5.51 -6.71 5.89
N GLY A 189 6.40 -5.86 5.36
CA GLY A 189 6.41 -5.54 3.93
C GLY A 189 6.52 -6.80 3.06
N VAL A 190 7.51 -7.65 3.37
CA VAL A 190 7.74 -8.92 2.66
C VAL A 190 6.52 -9.86 2.74
N ALA A 191 5.79 -9.89 3.86
CA ALA A 191 4.61 -10.73 4.01
C ALA A 191 3.42 -10.30 3.13
N PHE A 192 3.31 -9.02 2.79
CA PHE A 192 2.17 -8.51 2.01
C PHE A 192 1.98 -9.17 0.64
N PRO A 193 2.99 -9.28 -0.25
CA PRO A 193 2.79 -9.95 -1.54
C PRO A 193 2.42 -11.42 -1.41
N PHE A 194 2.91 -12.15 -0.40
CA PHE A 194 2.49 -13.54 -0.17
C PHE A 194 1.05 -13.64 0.30
N ALA A 195 0.62 -12.78 1.23
CA ALA A 195 -0.75 -12.72 1.71
C ALA A 195 -1.72 -12.25 0.61
N ALA A 196 -1.31 -11.29 -0.22
CA ALA A 196 -2.06 -10.84 -1.38
C ALA A 196 -2.17 -11.96 -2.41
N TRP A 197 -1.08 -12.65 -2.75
CA TRP A 197 -1.11 -13.79 -3.68
C TRP A 197 -2.04 -14.91 -3.20
N TRP A 198 -2.03 -15.22 -1.89
CA TRP A 198 -2.91 -16.24 -1.32
C TRP A 198 -4.41 -15.91 -1.47
N ARG A 199 -4.79 -14.64 -1.36
CA ARG A 199 -6.20 -14.19 -1.38
C ARG A 199 -6.69 -13.73 -2.75
N HIS A 200 -5.77 -13.19 -3.55
CA HIS A 200 -6.05 -12.42 -4.77
C HIS A 200 -5.15 -12.89 -5.92
N SER A 201 -4.93 -14.20 -6.03
CA SER A 201 -4.07 -14.80 -7.07
C SER A 201 -4.53 -14.47 -8.50
N SER A 202 -5.82 -14.20 -8.69
CA SER A 202 -6.43 -13.76 -9.94
C SER A 202 -6.29 -12.26 -10.23
N GLU A 203 -5.78 -11.48 -9.27
CA GLU A 203 -5.67 -10.02 -9.35
C GLU A 203 -4.19 -9.59 -9.35
N PRO A 204 -3.47 -9.79 -10.47
CA PRO A 204 -2.02 -9.58 -10.53
C PRO A 204 -1.59 -8.15 -10.21
N VAL A 205 -2.47 -7.16 -10.41
CA VAL A 205 -2.21 -5.75 -10.09
C VAL A 205 -2.01 -5.53 -8.60
N PHE A 206 -2.83 -6.15 -7.74
CA PHE A 206 -2.70 -6.00 -6.29
C PHE A 206 -1.48 -6.75 -5.74
N VAL A 207 -1.23 -7.96 -6.24
CA VAL A 207 -0.03 -8.74 -5.91
C VAL A 207 1.24 -8.00 -6.35
N GLY A 208 1.26 -7.47 -7.57
CA GLY A 208 2.36 -6.66 -8.10
C GLY A 208 2.57 -5.37 -7.31
N GLY A 209 1.48 -4.65 -6.97
CA GLY A 209 1.53 -3.43 -6.18
C GLY A 209 2.11 -3.64 -4.78
N THR A 210 1.73 -4.72 -4.08
CA THR A 210 2.33 -5.08 -2.78
C THR A 210 3.79 -5.53 -2.90
N GLY A 211 4.16 -6.14 -4.03
CA GLY A 211 5.57 -6.42 -4.37
C GLY A 211 6.41 -5.14 -4.52
N LEU A 212 5.92 -4.16 -5.30
CA LEU A 212 6.59 -2.86 -5.46
C LEU A 212 6.70 -2.11 -4.14
N LEU A 213 5.65 -2.17 -3.32
CA LEU A 213 5.66 -1.60 -1.97
C LEU A 213 6.72 -2.25 -1.08
N THR A 214 6.90 -3.58 -1.15
CA THR A 214 7.98 -4.29 -0.44
C THR A 214 9.35 -3.76 -0.83
N LEU A 215 9.60 -3.60 -2.13
CA LEU A 215 10.87 -3.06 -2.63
C LEU A 215 11.11 -1.63 -2.11
N LEU A 216 10.08 -0.78 -2.14
CA LEU A 216 10.17 0.56 -1.59
C LEU A 216 10.50 0.51 -0.09
N ILE A 217 9.80 -0.30 0.71
CA ILE A 217 10.06 -0.46 2.14
C ILE A 217 11.51 -0.88 2.38
N LEU A 218 12.03 -1.87 1.65
CA LEU A 218 13.42 -2.32 1.75
C LEU A 218 14.41 -1.17 1.51
N VAL A 219 14.23 -0.43 0.41
CA VAL A 219 15.07 0.73 0.06
C VAL A 219 15.02 1.79 1.15
N ARG A 220 13.82 2.10 1.68
CA ARG A 220 13.64 3.10 2.74
C ARG A 220 14.21 2.65 4.09
N HIS A 221 14.37 1.36 4.33
CA HIS A 221 14.94 0.80 5.56
C HIS A 221 16.43 0.48 5.46
N ARG A 222 17.12 0.84 4.37
CA ARG A 222 18.57 0.62 4.21
C ARG A 222 19.40 1.07 5.43
N SER A 223 19.01 2.18 6.08
CA SER A 223 19.70 2.67 7.28
C SER A 223 19.47 1.77 8.49
N ASN A 224 18.27 1.19 8.66
CA ASN A 224 18.01 0.22 9.72
C ASN A 224 18.81 -1.05 9.49
N ILE A 225 18.87 -1.52 8.24
CA ILE A 225 19.64 -2.71 7.87
C ILE A 225 21.11 -2.48 8.21
N ALA A 226 21.69 -1.34 7.79
CA ALA A 226 23.05 -0.96 8.13
C ALA A 226 23.29 -0.90 9.64
N ASN A 227 22.39 -0.28 10.40
CA ASN A 227 22.49 -0.21 11.86
C ASN A 227 22.38 -1.59 12.53
N MET A 228 21.52 -2.48 12.03
CA MET A 228 21.40 -3.84 12.57
C MET A 228 22.67 -4.65 12.33
N LEU A 229 23.24 -4.56 11.13
CA LEU A 229 24.52 -5.19 10.80
C LEU A 229 25.68 -4.63 11.65
N ALA A 230 25.64 -3.33 11.96
CA ALA A 230 26.60 -2.68 12.84
C ALA A 230 26.32 -2.88 14.34
N GLY A 231 25.21 -3.52 14.71
CA GLY A 231 24.81 -3.68 16.12
C GLY A 231 24.37 -2.39 16.83
N THR A 232 24.10 -1.31 16.08
CA THR A 232 23.74 0.03 16.60
C THR A 232 22.25 0.34 16.51
N GLU A 233 21.44 -0.54 15.91
CA GLU A 233 20.00 -0.32 15.78
C GLU A 233 19.32 -0.25 17.16
N PRO A 234 18.55 0.81 17.44
CA PRO A 234 17.90 0.97 18.73
C PRO A 234 16.80 -0.08 18.94
N ARG A 235 16.89 -0.81 20.06
CA ARG A 235 15.85 -1.74 20.49
C ARG A 235 14.61 -0.99 20.99
N SER A 236 13.44 -1.55 20.73
CA SER A 236 12.18 -1.08 21.28
C SER A 236 12.19 -1.23 22.79
N GLY A 237 11.82 -0.17 23.53
CA GLY A 237 11.72 -0.20 24.99
C GLY A 237 13.02 -0.03 25.77
N SER A 238 14.20 0.02 25.12
CA SER A 238 15.42 0.38 25.85
C SER A 238 15.39 1.86 26.22
N ARG A 239 15.41 2.17 27.53
CA ARG A 239 15.77 3.51 27.99
C ARG A 239 17.21 3.73 27.56
N ARG A 240 17.50 4.86 26.91
CA ARG A 240 18.89 5.37 26.86
C ARG A 240 19.27 5.52 28.33
N ALA A 241 20.15 4.65 28.84
CA ALA A 241 20.79 4.90 30.11
C ALA A 241 21.42 6.28 29.97
N GLY A 242 20.89 7.25 30.70
CA GLY A 242 21.47 8.58 30.74
C GLY A 242 22.91 8.41 31.16
N ARG A 243 23.83 8.95 30.37
CA ARG A 243 25.10 9.40 30.92
C ARG A 243 24.77 10.54 31.87
N GLU A 244 24.37 10.22 33.09
CA GLU A 244 24.74 11.01 34.25
C GLU A 244 26.16 10.57 34.59
N SER A 245 27.12 11.18 33.90
CA SER A 245 28.49 11.30 34.40
C SER A 245 28.68 12.78 34.70
N ASP A 246 28.82 13.08 35.98
CA ASP A 246 29.64 14.15 36.52
C ASP A 246 29.35 15.57 36.04
N SER A 247 28.47 16.26 36.76
CA SER A 247 28.73 17.65 37.17
C SER A 247 27.68 18.10 38.19
N HIS A 248 27.96 17.87 39.46
CA HIS A 248 28.02 18.91 40.48
C HIS A 248 28.71 18.31 41.71
N GLY A 249 29.80 18.98 42.10
CA GLY A 249 30.52 18.69 43.34
C GLY A 249 29.87 19.34 44.54
#